data_AF-A0A1H7XS35-F1
#
_entry.id   AF-A0A1H7XS35-F1
#
_cell.length_a   1.000
_cell.length_b   1.000
_cell.length_c   1.000
_cell.angle_alpha   90.00
_cell.angle_beta   90.00
_cell.angle_gamma   90.00
#
_symmetry.space_group_name_H-M   'P 1'
#
loop_
_entity.id
_entity.type
_entity.pdbx_description
1 polymer ?
#
loop_
_entity_poly.entity_id
_entity_poly.type
_entity_poly.pdbx_seq_one_letter_code
_entity_poly.pdbx_strand_id
1 'polypeptide(L)'
;MSDSKDLLPSQQDPTDLPANQVQFALVISRMLDTVKEDPEARRQMVYDLARYKLQEQFTYADAKNIDQMKRALEVAIEEVEKFSRDAAPLERLPSQQLTSSKETGGLLVSGDATVLPSGIGRPRSKPPAISGPLLPVIKRTAAILLAVGAVILIVSQRENIASLRRLMSSQPSEIALVAPKPETTITVAKPEMVTPVPPPPTRVLPTDYGIYALIDDKSLAELNATGVMAPDMRIAISPEFKKPDRPHLPNGRVKFIVFRRDIANVIPERVEVRVAAKVREFSTDAAGKTSSGGDDVGVIRNFSYPFRVSPIPGKAEMYELHASDSELELAPGYYVLSLGSQAYYFQVDGEITDPRQCLERVAAGNGTFYAPCKKARTY
;
A
#
# COMPACT_ATOMS: atom_id res chain seq x y z
N MET A 1 52.84 29.18 -17.87
CA MET A 1 51.48 29.66 -18.19
C MET A 1 50.95 28.77 -19.30
N SER A 2 50.11 27.80 -18.95
CA SER A 2 49.37 26.99 -19.92
C SER A 2 47.96 26.87 -19.37
N ASP A 3 47.01 27.32 -20.18
CA ASP A 3 45.63 27.62 -19.83
C ASP A 3 44.85 26.41 -19.33
N SER A 4 44.28 26.58 -18.15
CA SER A 4 43.14 25.83 -17.63
C SER A 4 41.90 26.31 -18.39
N LYS A 5 41.29 25.44 -19.20
CA LYS A 5 39.95 25.67 -19.75
C LYS A 5 38.95 24.82 -18.99
N ASP A 6 38.16 25.51 -18.19
CA ASP A 6 37.03 25.01 -17.43
C ASP A 6 36.04 24.23 -18.31
N LEU A 7 35.74 22.99 -17.91
CA LEU A 7 34.63 22.21 -18.42
C LEU A 7 33.33 22.74 -17.80
N LEU A 8 32.72 23.73 -18.46
CA LEU A 8 31.33 24.10 -18.19
C LEU A 8 30.41 22.96 -18.65
N PRO A 9 29.31 22.66 -17.92
CA PRO A 9 28.34 21.68 -18.34
C PRO A 9 27.66 22.18 -19.62
N SER A 10 27.77 21.40 -20.70
CA SER A 10 27.07 21.67 -21.95
C SER A 10 25.58 21.88 -21.66
N GLN A 11 25.07 23.05 -22.06
CA GLN A 11 23.64 23.30 -22.07
C GLN A 11 22.97 22.24 -22.94
N GLN A 12 22.13 21.41 -22.33
CA GLN A 12 21.29 20.45 -23.05
C GLN A 12 20.32 21.25 -23.93
N ASP A 13 20.39 21.00 -25.23
CA ASP A 13 19.49 21.60 -26.22
C ASP A 13 18.07 21.10 -25.92
N PRO A 14 17.03 21.94 -25.82
CA PRO A 14 15.65 21.52 -25.53
C PRO A 14 15.08 20.48 -26.52
N THR A 15 15.73 20.29 -27.68
CA THR A 15 15.47 19.24 -28.67
C THR A 15 16.06 17.85 -28.32
N ASP A 16 17.00 17.75 -27.38
CA ASP A 16 17.59 16.48 -26.93
C ASP A 16 16.70 15.76 -25.90
N LEU A 17 15.85 16.48 -25.19
CA LEU A 17 14.93 15.93 -24.20
C LEU A 17 13.99 14.86 -24.77
N PRO A 18 13.27 15.07 -25.89
CA PRO A 18 12.43 14.04 -26.49
C PRO A 18 13.23 12.86 -27.04
N ALA A 19 14.41 13.11 -27.62
CA ALA A 19 15.29 12.04 -28.13
C ALA A 19 15.78 11.13 -26.98
N ASN A 20 16.18 11.73 -25.86
CA ASN A 20 16.59 11.00 -24.66
C ASN A 20 15.42 10.22 -24.04
N GLN A 21 14.21 10.80 -23.97
CA GLN A 21 13.02 10.10 -23.48
C GLN A 21 12.71 8.85 -24.32
N VAL A 22 12.78 8.95 -25.64
CA VAL A 22 12.58 7.80 -26.55
C VAL A 22 13.66 6.75 -26.31
N GLN A 23 14.92 7.16 -26.19
CA GLN A 23 16.03 6.25 -25.92
C GLN A 23 15.86 5.53 -24.57
N PHE A 24 15.48 6.25 -23.51
CA PHE A 24 15.20 5.64 -22.21
C PHE A 24 14.04 4.66 -22.27
N ALA A 25 12.95 5.00 -22.97
CA ALA A 25 11.81 4.10 -23.14
C ALA A 25 12.20 2.80 -23.86
N LEU A 26 13.02 2.89 -24.92
CA LEU A 26 13.53 1.73 -25.64
C LEU A 26 14.41 0.84 -24.77
N VAL A 27 15.31 1.44 -23.98
CA VAL A 27 16.19 0.71 -23.06
C VAL A 27 15.37 0.00 -21.97
N ILE A 28 14.43 0.71 -21.34
CA ILE A 28 13.57 0.16 -20.29
C ILE A 28 12.70 -0.97 -20.85
N SER A 29 12.09 -0.79 -22.03
CA SER A 29 11.30 -1.84 -22.69
C SER A 29 12.12 -3.10 -22.90
N ARG A 30 13.33 -2.96 -23.45
CA ARG A 30 14.23 -4.10 -23.69
C ARG A 30 14.63 -4.81 -22.39
N MET A 31 14.88 -4.07 -21.32
CA MET A 31 15.18 -4.64 -20.00
C MET A 31 13.97 -5.40 -19.42
N LEU A 32 12.77 -4.85 -19.56
CA LEU A 32 11.53 -5.51 -19.12
C LEU A 32 11.27 -6.81 -19.89
N ASP A 33 11.50 -6.81 -21.20
CA ASP A 33 11.38 -8.02 -22.03
C ASP A 33 12.41 -9.08 -21.61
N THR A 34 13.65 -8.67 -21.38
CA THR A 34 14.73 -9.57 -20.92
C THR A 34 14.38 -10.23 -19.58
N VAL A 35 13.88 -9.46 -18.62
CA VAL A 35 13.48 -9.96 -17.28
C VAL A 35 12.23 -10.83 -17.32
N LYS A 36 11.36 -10.61 -18.31
CA LYS A 36 10.15 -11.42 -18.50
C LYS A 36 10.51 -12.81 -19.05
N GLU A 37 11.43 -12.87 -20.01
CA GLU A 37 11.79 -14.09 -20.72
C GLU A 37 12.82 -14.93 -19.97
N ASP A 38 13.79 -14.29 -19.31
CA ASP A 38 14.87 -14.98 -18.60
C ASP A 38 14.67 -14.94 -17.07
N PRO A 39 14.39 -16.10 -16.42
CA PRO A 39 14.26 -16.16 -14.98
C PRO A 39 15.57 -15.85 -14.23
N GLU A 40 16.74 -15.99 -14.84
CA GLU A 40 18.04 -15.63 -14.27
C GLU A 40 18.22 -14.11 -14.28
N ALA A 41 18.01 -13.46 -15.43
CA ALA A 41 17.98 -12.00 -15.53
C ALA A 41 17.00 -11.36 -14.54
N ARG A 42 15.84 -11.99 -14.30
CA ARG A 42 14.88 -11.51 -13.28
C ARG A 42 15.43 -11.57 -11.87
N ARG A 43 16.06 -12.68 -11.47
CA ARG A 43 16.64 -12.81 -10.13
C ARG A 43 17.78 -11.80 -9.95
N GLN A 44 18.63 -11.67 -10.97
CA GLN A 44 19.71 -10.69 -10.99
C GLN A 44 19.19 -9.25 -10.81
N MET A 45 18.14 -8.85 -11.54
CA MET A 45 17.57 -7.50 -11.39
C MET A 45 16.97 -7.25 -10.01
N VAL A 46 16.37 -8.27 -9.38
CA VAL A 46 15.89 -8.17 -7.99
C VAL A 46 17.04 -7.98 -7.01
N TYR A 47 18.16 -8.70 -7.20
CA TYR A 47 19.36 -8.54 -6.39
C TYR A 47 20.00 -7.17 -6.55
N ASP A 48 20.07 -6.65 -7.78
CA ASP A 48 20.61 -5.32 -8.04
C ASP A 48 19.73 -4.22 -7.45
N LEU A 49 18.40 -4.37 -7.51
CA LEU A 49 17.48 -3.47 -6.82
C LEU A 49 17.64 -3.54 -5.29
N ALA A 50 17.84 -4.73 -4.72
CA ALA A 50 18.07 -4.89 -3.29
C ALA A 50 19.36 -4.18 -2.84
N ARG A 51 20.45 -4.31 -3.61
CA ARG A 51 21.72 -3.58 -3.36
C ARG A 51 21.52 -2.07 -3.41
N TYR A 52 20.81 -1.58 -4.44
CA TYR A 52 20.53 -0.16 -4.59
C TYR A 52 19.68 0.39 -3.43
N LYS A 53 18.63 -0.34 -3.04
CA LYS A 53 17.75 0.06 -1.92
C LYS A 53 18.46 0.05 -0.58
N LEU A 54 19.36 -0.91 -0.37
CA LEU A 54 20.22 -0.92 0.81
C LEU A 54 21.06 0.36 0.86
N GLN A 55 21.71 0.72 -0.25
CA GLN A 55 22.55 1.92 -0.31
C GLN A 55 21.75 3.22 -0.10
N GLU A 56 20.52 3.31 -0.63
CA GLU A 56 19.64 4.46 -0.44
C GLU A 56 19.25 4.64 1.04
N GLN A 57 18.89 3.55 1.74
CA GLN A 57 18.41 3.59 3.12
C GLN A 57 19.50 3.92 4.15
N PHE A 58 20.77 3.61 3.85
CA PHE A 58 21.89 3.84 4.78
C PHE A 58 22.71 5.10 4.50
N THR A 59 22.21 6.03 3.67
CA THR A 59 22.85 7.33 3.41
C THR A 59 23.10 8.19 4.67
N TYR A 60 22.51 7.84 5.82
CA TYR A 60 22.69 8.51 7.12
C TYR A 60 23.31 7.63 8.23
N ALA A 61 23.69 6.38 7.93
CA ALA A 61 24.20 5.44 8.93
C ALA A 61 25.73 5.35 8.94
N ASP A 62 26.29 5.00 10.10
CA ASP A 62 27.72 4.85 10.34
C ASP A 62 28.37 3.87 9.34
N ALA A 63 29.48 4.27 8.69
CA ALA A 63 30.05 3.56 7.54
C ALA A 63 30.36 2.07 7.82
N LYS A 64 30.71 1.75 9.06
CA LYS A 64 31.01 0.38 9.52
C LYS A 64 29.77 -0.55 9.48
N ASN A 65 28.58 -0.01 9.76
CA ASN A 65 27.32 -0.77 9.71
C ASN A 65 26.88 -1.04 8.27
N ILE A 66 27.21 -0.14 7.34
CA ILE A 66 26.90 -0.29 5.92
C ILE A 66 27.63 -1.50 5.34
N ASP A 67 28.93 -1.64 5.62
CA ASP A 67 29.73 -2.74 5.10
C ASP A 67 29.31 -4.10 5.67
N GLN A 68 28.93 -4.14 6.95
CA GLN A 68 28.38 -5.34 7.56
C GLN A 68 27.06 -5.75 6.91
N MET A 69 26.17 -4.79 6.67
CA MET A 69 24.86 -5.07 6.07
C MET A 69 24.98 -5.47 4.59
N LYS A 70 25.90 -4.83 3.84
CA LYS A 70 26.22 -5.24 2.47
C LYS A 70 26.72 -6.69 2.43
N ARG A 71 27.65 -7.07 3.31
CA ARG A 71 28.12 -8.46 3.42
C ARG A 71 26.99 -9.44 3.74
N ALA A 72 26.11 -9.08 4.67
CA ALA A 72 24.96 -9.92 5.01
C ALA A 72 24.01 -10.12 3.82
N LEU A 73 23.77 -9.06 3.03
CA LEU A 73 22.95 -9.14 1.82
C LEU A 73 23.58 -10.08 0.78
N GLU A 74 24.90 -9.99 0.54
CA GLU A 74 25.57 -10.88 -0.43
C GLU A 74 25.51 -12.35 -0.02
N VAL A 75 25.69 -12.66 1.27
CA VAL A 75 25.54 -14.04 1.80
C VAL A 75 24.11 -14.55 1.58
N ALA A 76 23.10 -13.72 1.86
CA ALA A 76 21.71 -14.10 1.66
C ALA A 76 21.38 -14.32 0.16
N ILE A 77 21.94 -13.51 -0.74
CA ILE A 77 21.80 -13.70 -2.20
C ILE A 77 22.43 -15.03 -2.62
N GLU A 78 23.63 -15.36 -2.12
CA GLU A 78 24.31 -16.63 -2.40
C GLU A 78 23.49 -17.83 -1.93
N GLU A 79 22.93 -17.78 -0.72
CA GLU A 79 22.07 -18.84 -0.19
C GLU A 79 20.80 -19.04 -1.01
N VAL A 80 20.15 -17.95 -1.43
CA VAL A 80 18.97 -18.01 -2.29
C VAL A 80 19.30 -18.59 -3.66
N GLU A 81 20.45 -18.23 -4.24
CA GLU A 81 20.90 -18.77 -5.53
C GLU A 81 21.26 -20.26 -5.42
N LYS A 82 21.90 -20.68 -4.33
CA LYS A 82 22.14 -22.10 -4.05
C LYS A 82 20.84 -22.88 -3.97
N PHE A 83 19.86 -22.38 -3.22
CA PHE A 83 18.53 -22.99 -3.12
C PHE A 83 17.81 -23.04 -4.48
N SER A 84 17.97 -22.00 -5.31
CA SER A 84 17.37 -21.95 -6.65
C SER A 84 17.98 -22.96 -7.62
N ARG A 85 19.28 -23.27 -7.49
CA ARG A 85 19.99 -24.24 -8.35
C ARG A 85 19.69 -25.69 -7.95
N ASP A 86 19.60 -25.97 -6.65
CA ASP A 86 19.33 -27.33 -6.13
C ASP A 86 17.90 -27.82 -6.45
N ALA A 87 16.97 -26.91 -6.75
CA ALA A 87 15.60 -27.24 -7.18
C ALA A 87 15.47 -27.63 -8.68
N ALA A 88 16.53 -27.48 -9.49
CA ALA A 88 16.48 -27.67 -10.95
C ALA A 88 16.48 -29.14 -11.46
N PRO A 89 16.95 -30.19 -10.74
CA PRO A 89 16.98 -31.55 -11.30
C PRO A 89 15.75 -32.47 -11.12
N LEU A 90 14.67 -32.07 -10.42
CA LEU A 90 13.61 -33.02 -10.01
C LEU A 90 12.38 -33.18 -10.95
N GLU A 91 12.38 -32.58 -12.14
CA GLU A 91 11.30 -32.74 -13.12
C GLU A 91 11.63 -33.82 -14.16
N ARG A 92 11.34 -35.09 -13.85
CA ARG A 92 10.97 -36.17 -14.80
C ARG A 92 10.71 -37.49 -14.05
N LEU A 93 9.51 -37.67 -13.49
CA LEU A 93 8.91 -38.99 -13.30
C LEU A 93 7.40 -38.94 -13.57
N PRO A 94 6.81 -39.97 -14.22
CA PRO A 94 5.46 -39.91 -14.79
C PRO A 94 4.37 -40.28 -13.77
N SER A 95 3.24 -39.58 -13.87
CA SER A 95 2.03 -39.78 -13.07
C SER A 95 1.40 -41.15 -13.35
N GLN A 96 1.47 -42.08 -12.39
CA GLN A 96 0.59 -43.25 -12.36
C GLN A 96 -0.62 -42.99 -11.45
N GLN A 97 -1.77 -43.29 -12.03
CA GLN A 97 -3.10 -43.27 -11.43
C GLN A 97 -3.15 -44.12 -10.16
N LEU A 98 -3.72 -43.57 -9.08
CA LEU A 98 -4.20 -44.37 -7.94
C LEU A 98 -5.71 -44.19 -7.82
N THR A 99 -6.39 -45.23 -8.28
CA THR A 99 -7.80 -45.51 -8.06
C THR A 99 -8.05 -45.80 -6.57
N SER A 100 -9.03 -45.08 -6.03
CA SER A 100 -10.07 -45.55 -5.08
C SER A 100 -9.72 -46.76 -4.20
N SER A 101 -9.46 -46.50 -2.92
CA SER A 101 -9.39 -47.51 -1.87
C SER A 101 -10.79 -47.68 -1.25
N LYS A 102 -11.35 -48.89 -1.33
CA LYS A 102 -12.49 -49.33 -0.51
C LYS A 102 -12.14 -50.65 0.20
N GLU A 103 -11.95 -50.53 1.52
CA GLU A 103 -12.50 -51.36 2.60
C GLU A 103 -12.31 -52.90 2.58
N THR A 104 -11.62 -53.42 3.61
CA THR A 104 -12.16 -54.29 4.71
C THR A 104 -11.23 -55.45 5.11
N GLY A 105 -10.92 -55.56 6.41
CA GLY A 105 -10.98 -56.84 7.15
C GLY A 105 -9.69 -57.58 7.56
N GLY A 106 -9.31 -57.44 8.83
CA GLY A 106 -9.31 -58.59 9.78
C GLY A 106 -8.04 -59.42 10.07
N LEU A 107 -7.72 -59.45 11.38
CA LEU A 107 -7.11 -60.51 12.22
C LEU A 107 -5.57 -60.65 12.44
N LEU A 108 -5.17 -60.24 13.66
CA LEU A 108 -4.44 -60.95 14.74
C LEU A 108 -3.36 -62.00 14.40
N VAL A 109 -2.13 -61.82 14.92
CA VAL A 109 -1.40 -62.79 15.77
C VAL A 109 -0.39 -62.05 16.68
N SER A 110 -0.35 -62.50 17.94
CA SER A 110 0.49 -62.08 19.06
C SER A 110 1.78 -62.92 19.15
N GLY A 111 2.86 -62.39 19.73
CA GLY A 111 4.08 -63.15 20.04
C GLY A 111 5.13 -62.34 20.80
N ASP A 112 5.31 -62.71 22.06
CA ASP A 112 6.08 -62.06 23.13
C ASP A 112 7.54 -62.59 23.24
N ALA A 113 8.34 -61.97 24.13
CA ALA A 113 9.56 -62.45 24.81
C ALA A 113 10.96 -61.90 24.44
N THR A 114 11.39 -60.89 25.23
CA THR A 114 12.56 -60.81 26.15
C THR A 114 14.01 -61.25 25.77
N VAL A 115 14.99 -60.42 26.19
CA VAL A 115 16.35 -60.70 26.77
C VAL A 115 17.57 -60.04 26.06
N LEU A 116 18.29 -59.16 26.78
CA LEU A 116 19.69 -58.66 26.59
C LEU A 116 20.70 -59.62 27.28
N PRO A 117 22.06 -59.64 27.08
CA PRO A 117 22.96 -58.51 26.75
C PRO A 117 24.27 -58.80 25.93
N SER A 118 25.04 -57.72 25.69
CA SER A 118 26.51 -57.59 25.46
C SER A 118 27.21 -58.05 24.17
N GLY A 119 27.88 -57.08 23.52
CA GLY A 119 28.95 -57.31 22.53
C GLY A 119 29.48 -56.00 21.92
N ILE A 120 30.72 -55.62 22.27
CA ILE A 120 31.45 -54.44 21.80
C ILE A 120 31.90 -54.62 20.34
N GLY A 121 31.72 -53.61 19.49
CA GLY A 121 32.33 -53.52 18.15
C GLY A 121 31.95 -52.22 17.40
N ARG A 122 32.94 -51.39 17.10
CA ARG A 122 32.85 -50.05 16.43
C ARG A 122 32.84 -50.21 14.87
N PRO A 123 32.81 -49.13 14.07
CA PRO A 123 31.69 -48.32 13.59
C PRO A 123 31.40 -48.49 12.08
N ARG A 124 30.20 -48.15 11.58
CA ARG A 124 30.00 -47.83 10.15
C ARG A 124 28.84 -46.85 9.90
N SER A 125 29.19 -45.82 9.13
CA SER A 125 28.42 -44.71 8.54
C SER A 125 27.00 -45.01 8.03
N LYS A 126 26.07 -44.04 8.21
CA LYS A 126 25.04 -43.60 7.22
C LYS A 126 24.25 -42.36 7.73
N PRO A 127 23.96 -41.35 6.88
CA PRO A 127 23.01 -40.27 7.16
C PRO A 127 21.57 -40.62 6.69
N PRO A 128 20.51 -39.98 7.22
CA PRO A 128 19.13 -40.25 6.81
C PRO A 128 18.62 -39.31 5.70
N ALA A 129 17.62 -39.83 4.98
CA ALA A 129 16.91 -39.22 3.85
C ALA A 129 15.68 -38.40 4.29
N ILE A 130 15.30 -37.40 3.49
CA ILE A 130 14.01 -36.68 3.57
C ILE A 130 13.34 -36.66 2.18
N SER A 131 12.04 -36.93 2.19
CA SER A 131 11.13 -37.20 1.07
C SER A 131 10.08 -36.10 0.87
N GLY A 132 10.01 -35.53 -0.36
CA GLY A 132 8.85 -34.96 -1.11
C GLY A 132 7.96 -33.85 -0.51
N PRO A 133 6.91 -33.35 -1.23
CA PRO A 133 6.69 -33.25 -2.68
C PRO A 133 6.18 -31.85 -3.19
N LEU A 134 6.15 -31.72 -4.53
CA LEU A 134 5.87 -30.54 -5.40
C LEU A 134 4.38 -30.30 -5.71
N LEU A 135 3.86 -29.06 -5.57
CA LEU A 135 2.56 -28.62 -6.16
C LEU A 135 2.32 -27.08 -6.08
N PRO A 136 2.98 -26.21 -6.89
CA PRO A 136 2.27 -24.97 -7.32
C PRO A 136 2.74 -24.31 -8.65
N VAL A 137 3.18 -25.04 -9.67
CA VAL A 137 3.72 -24.41 -10.91
C VAL A 137 2.62 -23.81 -11.81
N ILE A 138 1.36 -24.26 -11.70
CA ILE A 138 0.29 -23.92 -12.66
C ILE A 138 -0.32 -22.50 -12.46
N LYS A 139 -0.08 -21.82 -11.32
CA LYS A 139 -0.73 -20.50 -11.03
C LYS A 139 0.03 -19.27 -11.53
N ARG A 140 1.27 -19.40 -12.03
CA ARG A 140 2.17 -18.25 -12.27
C ARG A 140 2.05 -17.63 -13.68
N THR A 141 1.50 -18.33 -14.66
CA THR A 141 1.42 -17.86 -16.05
C THR A 141 0.26 -16.90 -16.32
N ALA A 142 -0.85 -16.96 -15.55
CA ALA A 142 -2.00 -16.09 -15.76
C ALA A 142 -1.81 -14.64 -15.25
N ALA A 143 -0.97 -14.43 -14.23
CA ALA A 143 -0.72 -13.11 -13.64
C ALA A 143 0.15 -12.21 -14.55
N ILE A 144 0.98 -12.81 -15.41
CA ILE A 144 1.92 -12.09 -16.28
C ILE A 144 1.17 -11.47 -17.48
N LEU A 145 0.14 -12.13 -18.00
CA LEU A 145 -0.64 -11.60 -19.13
C LEU A 145 -1.51 -10.39 -18.74
N LEU A 146 -1.99 -10.32 -17.49
CA LEU A 146 -2.78 -9.18 -17.01
C LEU A 146 -1.94 -7.92 -16.75
N ALA A 147 -0.69 -8.09 -16.33
CA ALA A 147 0.22 -6.96 -16.12
C ALA A 147 0.63 -6.28 -17.44
N VAL A 148 0.80 -7.04 -18.52
CA VAL A 148 1.16 -6.48 -19.83
C VAL A 148 -0.01 -5.71 -20.46
N GLY A 149 -1.25 -6.18 -20.28
CA GLY A 149 -2.45 -5.46 -20.76
C GLY A 149 -2.66 -4.10 -20.08
N ALA A 150 -2.36 -3.99 -18.78
CA ALA A 150 -2.50 -2.74 -18.02
C ALA A 150 -1.48 -1.66 -18.46
N VAL A 151 -0.27 -2.07 -18.87
CA VAL A 151 0.77 -1.12 -19.31
C VAL A 151 0.45 -0.53 -20.69
N ILE A 152 -0.10 -1.32 -21.61
CA ILE A 152 -0.51 -0.85 -22.95
C ILE A 152 -1.64 0.19 -22.85
N LEU A 153 -2.57 0.01 -21.90
CA LEU A 153 -3.69 0.94 -21.65
C LEU A 153 -3.23 2.29 -21.07
N ILE A 154 -2.19 2.29 -20.23
CA ILE A 154 -1.68 3.52 -19.60
C ILE A 154 -0.87 4.38 -20.61
N VAL A 155 -0.18 3.76 -21.57
CA VAL A 155 0.60 4.49 -22.59
C VAL A 155 -0.33 5.13 -23.64
N SER A 156 -1.40 4.43 -24.05
CA SER A 156 -2.39 4.95 -25.00
C SER A 156 -3.15 6.19 -24.49
N GLN A 157 -3.37 6.32 -23.17
CA GLN A 157 -4.09 7.47 -22.60
C GLN A 157 -3.28 8.77 -22.55
N ARG A 158 -1.95 8.71 -22.62
CA ARG A 158 -1.11 9.93 -22.50
C ARG A 158 -1.13 10.81 -23.75
N GLU A 159 -1.35 10.24 -24.95
CA GLU A 159 -1.42 11.02 -26.19
C GLU A 159 -2.71 11.84 -26.30
N ASN A 160 -3.79 11.42 -25.62
CA ASN A 160 -5.10 12.07 -25.65
C ASN A 160 -5.20 13.29 -24.69
N ILE A 161 -4.30 13.39 -23.72
CA ILE A 161 -4.28 14.50 -22.74
C ILE A 161 -3.49 15.72 -23.28
N ALA A 162 -2.53 15.49 -24.19
CA ALA A 162 -1.73 16.56 -24.79
C ALA A 162 -2.52 17.41 -25.81
N SER A 163 -3.53 16.84 -26.47
CA SER A 163 -4.42 17.56 -27.41
C SER A 163 -5.43 18.45 -26.70
N LEU A 164 -5.92 18.04 -25.51
CA LEU A 164 -6.89 18.80 -24.72
C LEU A 164 -6.29 20.08 -24.11
N ARG A 165 -4.99 20.08 -23.81
CA ARG A 165 -4.28 21.24 -23.25
C ARG A 165 -4.08 22.38 -24.27
N ARG A 166 -4.04 22.07 -25.57
CA ARG A 166 -3.94 23.09 -26.64
C ARG A 166 -5.27 23.83 -26.87
N LEU A 167 -6.41 23.19 -26.60
CA LEU A 167 -7.73 23.81 -26.68
C LEU A 167 -8.02 24.77 -25.52
N MET A 168 -7.42 24.56 -24.35
CA MET A 168 -7.60 25.44 -23.19
C MET A 168 -6.70 26.69 -23.19
N SER A 169 -5.73 26.79 -24.10
CA SER A 169 -4.79 27.91 -24.16
C SER A 169 -5.18 29.02 -25.15
N SER A 170 -6.34 28.91 -25.82
CA SER A 170 -6.77 29.83 -26.89
C SER A 170 -8.04 30.64 -26.56
N GLN A 171 -8.30 30.97 -25.29
CA GLN A 171 -9.35 31.95 -24.95
C GLN A 171 -8.74 33.31 -24.57
N PRO A 172 -8.93 34.36 -25.38
CA PRO A 172 -8.61 35.73 -24.98
C PRO A 172 -9.63 36.25 -23.98
N SER A 173 -9.16 36.86 -22.89
CA SER A 173 -10.00 37.57 -21.93
C SER A 173 -10.47 38.90 -22.52
N GLU A 174 -11.75 39.00 -22.84
CA GLU A 174 -12.39 40.25 -23.26
C GLU A 174 -12.77 41.06 -22.01
N ILE A 175 -11.98 42.10 -21.75
CA ILE A 175 -12.23 43.11 -20.71
C ILE A 175 -13.29 44.08 -21.27
N ALA A 176 -14.54 43.93 -20.85
CA ALA A 176 -15.59 44.89 -21.16
C ALA A 176 -15.43 46.15 -20.28
N LEU A 177 -14.97 47.23 -20.91
CA LEU A 177 -14.96 48.59 -20.39
C LEU A 177 -16.41 49.08 -20.20
N VAL A 178 -16.81 49.38 -18.95
CA VAL A 178 -18.09 50.06 -18.67
C VAL A 178 -17.86 51.57 -18.63
N ALA A 179 -18.45 52.29 -19.59
CA ALA A 179 -18.62 53.75 -19.57
C ALA A 179 -20.02 54.14 -19.03
N PRO A 180 -20.22 55.36 -18.46
CA PRO A 180 -21.36 55.65 -17.58
C PRO A 180 -22.59 56.32 -18.25
N LYS A 181 -23.78 56.00 -17.69
CA LYS A 181 -25.04 56.79 -17.46
C LYS A 181 -25.80 57.34 -18.72
N PRO A 182 -27.16 57.25 -18.81
CA PRO A 182 -28.09 58.15 -18.10
C PRO A 182 -29.26 57.50 -17.35
N GLU A 183 -29.78 58.27 -16.40
CA GLU A 183 -30.98 58.04 -15.60
C GLU A 183 -32.22 57.67 -16.43
N THR A 184 -33.00 56.70 -15.95
CA THR A 184 -34.44 56.66 -16.21
C THR A 184 -35.15 56.02 -15.01
N THR A 185 -35.90 56.87 -14.31
CA THR A 185 -37.17 56.66 -13.61
C THR A 185 -37.34 55.39 -12.77
N ILE A 186 -37.35 55.61 -11.45
CA ILE A 186 -37.83 54.67 -10.44
C ILE A 186 -39.34 54.48 -10.63
N THR A 187 -39.76 53.28 -11.02
CA THR A 187 -41.15 52.83 -10.87
C THR A 187 -41.18 51.80 -9.74
N VAL A 188 -41.78 52.19 -8.62
CA VAL A 188 -42.00 51.32 -7.46
C VAL A 188 -42.97 50.21 -7.87
N ALA A 189 -42.45 48.99 -8.03
CA ALA A 189 -43.26 47.78 -8.11
C ALA A 189 -43.27 47.07 -6.75
N LYS A 190 -44.49 46.88 -6.27
CA LYS A 190 -44.97 46.09 -5.13
C LYS A 190 -44.12 44.83 -4.83
N PRO A 191 -43.81 44.51 -3.56
CA PRO A 191 -43.07 43.29 -3.24
C PRO A 191 -43.91 42.06 -3.57
N GLU A 192 -43.52 41.37 -4.63
CA GLU A 192 -43.99 40.03 -4.94
C GLU A 192 -43.32 39.07 -3.96
N MET A 193 -44.15 38.33 -3.23
CA MET A 193 -43.72 37.41 -2.19
C MET A 193 -42.74 36.40 -2.77
N VAL A 194 -41.49 36.45 -2.32
CA VAL A 194 -40.52 35.38 -2.53
C VAL A 194 -41.06 34.14 -1.82
N THR A 195 -41.47 33.15 -2.62
CA THR A 195 -41.79 31.81 -2.13
C THR A 195 -40.61 31.31 -1.30
N PRO A 196 -40.80 30.87 -0.04
CA PRO A 196 -39.70 30.39 0.77
C PRO A 196 -39.09 29.16 0.09
N VAL A 197 -37.82 29.28 -0.30
CA VAL A 197 -36.98 28.14 -0.68
C VAL A 197 -37.07 27.14 0.47
N PRO A 198 -37.43 25.86 0.21
CA PRO A 198 -37.52 24.87 1.26
C PRO A 198 -36.18 24.82 2.03
N PRO A 199 -36.21 24.82 3.37
CA PRO A 199 -34.98 24.78 4.14
C PRO A 199 -34.18 23.55 3.72
N PRO A 200 -32.85 23.69 3.49
CA PRO A 200 -32.01 22.55 3.17
C PRO A 200 -32.17 21.49 4.27
N PRO A 201 -32.17 20.19 3.92
CA PRO A 201 -32.37 19.13 4.89
C PRO A 201 -31.40 19.31 6.06
N THR A 202 -31.95 19.30 7.28
CA THR A 202 -31.20 19.56 8.51
C THR A 202 -30.24 18.40 8.77
N ARG A 203 -29.00 18.53 8.31
CA ARG A 203 -27.91 17.59 8.59
C ARG A 203 -27.63 17.55 10.09
N VAL A 204 -27.38 16.36 10.64
CA VAL A 204 -27.03 16.20 12.06
C VAL A 204 -25.61 16.74 12.31
N LEU A 205 -25.48 17.61 13.31
CA LEU A 205 -24.21 18.22 13.71
C LEU A 205 -23.88 17.83 15.16
N PRO A 206 -22.59 17.64 15.49
CA PRO A 206 -22.17 17.33 16.85
C PRO A 206 -22.41 18.52 17.79
N THR A 207 -22.72 18.22 19.04
CA THR A 207 -22.89 19.19 20.13
C THR A 207 -21.62 19.40 20.96
N ASP A 208 -20.73 18.41 20.95
CA ASP A 208 -19.52 18.37 21.74
C ASP A 208 -18.28 18.40 20.84
N TYR A 209 -17.18 18.95 21.34
CA TYR A 209 -15.93 19.01 20.59
C TYR A 209 -15.39 17.60 20.33
N GLY A 210 -14.99 17.35 19.09
CA GLY A 210 -14.51 16.05 18.66
C GLY A 210 -14.39 15.93 17.15
N ILE A 211 -13.95 14.76 16.71
CA ILE A 211 -13.86 14.38 15.30
C ILE A 211 -14.87 13.28 15.06
N TYR A 212 -15.78 13.46 14.11
CA TYR A 212 -16.90 12.57 13.89
C TYR A 212 -16.94 12.10 12.43
N ALA A 213 -17.25 10.83 12.20
CA ALA A 213 -17.69 10.34 10.90
C ALA A 213 -19.20 10.53 10.79
N LEU A 214 -19.65 11.01 9.64
CA LEU A 214 -21.05 11.19 9.30
C LEU A 214 -21.56 9.98 8.53
N ILE A 215 -22.50 9.25 9.12
CA ILE A 215 -23.10 8.04 8.54
C ILE A 215 -24.44 8.43 7.93
N ASP A 216 -24.56 8.26 6.61
CA ASP A 216 -25.76 8.52 5.80
C ASP A 216 -26.42 9.88 6.04
N ASP A 217 -25.62 10.91 6.37
CA ASP A 217 -26.07 12.27 6.71
C ASP A 217 -27.03 12.33 7.93
N LYS A 218 -27.16 11.24 8.71
CA LYS A 218 -28.19 11.07 9.75
C LYS A 218 -27.64 10.76 11.14
N SER A 219 -26.47 10.15 11.25
CA SER A 219 -25.86 9.84 12.55
C SER A 219 -24.37 10.12 12.56
N LEU A 220 -23.83 10.31 13.76
CA LEU A 220 -22.42 10.65 13.98
C LEU A 220 -21.75 9.55 14.79
N ALA A 221 -20.55 9.17 14.39
CA ALA A 221 -19.69 8.26 15.13
C ALA A 221 -18.37 8.97 15.46
N GLU A 222 -18.03 9.09 16.74
CA GLU A 222 -16.80 9.75 17.17
C GLU A 222 -15.57 8.89 16.87
N LEU A 223 -14.51 9.52 16.34
CA LEU A 223 -13.24 8.87 16.04
C LEU A 223 -12.27 9.01 17.20
N ASN A 224 -11.55 7.93 17.49
CA ASN A 224 -10.54 7.88 18.53
C ASN A 224 -9.15 8.15 17.96
N ALA A 225 -8.38 8.98 18.66
CA ALA A 225 -6.98 9.22 18.35
C ALA A 225 -6.15 7.93 18.55
N THR A 226 -5.23 7.64 17.63
CA THR A 226 -4.35 6.45 17.71
C THR A 226 -3.15 6.63 18.65
N GLY A 227 -2.88 7.87 19.08
CA GLY A 227 -1.66 8.22 19.83
C GLY A 227 -0.38 8.26 19.00
N VAL A 228 -0.46 7.93 17.70
CA VAL A 228 0.67 8.03 16.75
C VAL A 228 0.34 8.99 15.61
N MET A 229 1.36 9.66 15.09
CA MET A 229 1.22 10.53 13.92
C MET A 229 1.30 9.71 12.63
N ALA A 230 0.55 10.13 11.61
CA ALA A 230 0.74 9.61 10.27
C ALA A 230 2.17 9.93 9.78
N PRO A 231 2.94 8.95 9.29
CA PRO A 231 4.33 9.18 8.88
C PRO A 231 4.41 10.14 7.70
N ASP A 232 5.55 10.82 7.53
CA ASP A 232 5.78 11.58 6.30
C ASP A 232 5.63 10.68 5.05
N MET A 233 5.29 11.26 3.91
CA MET A 233 5.06 10.52 2.66
C MET A 233 6.32 9.80 2.14
N ARG A 234 7.52 10.05 2.70
CA ARG A 234 8.73 9.29 2.39
C ARG A 234 8.91 8.05 3.25
N ILE A 235 8.18 7.96 4.36
CA ILE A 235 8.25 6.84 5.31
C ILE A 235 7.08 5.89 5.02
N ALA A 236 7.43 4.65 4.65
CA ALA A 236 6.44 3.69 4.17
C ALA A 236 5.49 3.16 5.27
N ILE A 237 5.97 3.08 6.51
CA ILE A 237 5.31 2.41 7.65
C ILE A 237 5.55 3.23 8.91
N SER A 238 4.50 3.49 9.68
CA SER A 238 4.60 4.15 10.99
C SER A 238 5.12 3.22 12.08
N PRO A 239 5.45 3.75 13.27
CA PRO A 239 5.48 2.95 14.49
C PRO A 239 4.15 2.21 14.70
N GLU A 240 4.23 1.09 15.40
CA GLU A 240 3.06 0.30 15.79
C GLU A 240 2.16 1.08 16.75
N PHE A 241 0.84 0.94 16.59
CA PHE A 241 -0.16 1.51 17.48
C PHE A 241 -1.21 0.47 17.87
N LYS A 242 -1.80 0.64 19.05
CA LYS A 242 -2.94 -0.18 19.49
C LYS A 242 -4.19 0.29 18.78
N LYS A 243 -4.85 -0.59 18.04
CA LYS A 243 -6.07 -0.27 17.28
C LYS A 243 -7.22 0.00 18.25
N PRO A 244 -7.91 1.15 18.14
CA PRO A 244 -9.20 1.32 18.79
C PRO A 244 -10.24 0.34 18.24
N ASP A 245 -11.17 -0.10 19.07
CA ASP A 245 -12.29 -0.97 18.64
C ASP A 245 -13.35 -0.20 17.83
N ARG A 246 -13.41 1.14 17.98
CA ARG A 246 -14.45 1.99 17.38
C ARG A 246 -13.86 3.25 16.77
N PRO A 247 -14.51 3.86 15.76
CA PRO A 247 -15.83 3.50 15.21
C PRO A 247 -15.77 2.57 13.99
N HIS A 248 -16.85 1.79 13.83
CA HIS A 248 -17.17 0.99 12.64
C HIS A 248 -18.11 1.77 11.73
N LEU A 249 -17.77 1.88 10.45
CA LEU A 249 -18.55 2.58 9.44
C LEU A 249 -19.15 1.55 8.48
N PRO A 250 -20.46 1.63 8.19
CA PRO A 250 -21.15 0.61 7.41
C PRO A 250 -20.81 0.66 5.91
N ASN A 251 -20.21 1.75 5.43
CA ASN A 251 -19.88 1.94 4.03
C ASN A 251 -18.59 2.75 3.85
N GLY A 252 -18.00 2.66 2.64
CA GLY A 252 -16.74 3.30 2.30
C GLY A 252 -16.84 4.76 1.86
N ARG A 253 -18.05 5.32 1.74
CA ARG A 253 -18.28 6.72 1.36
C ARG A 253 -18.24 7.62 2.59
N VAL A 254 -17.04 7.83 3.08
CA VAL A 254 -16.83 8.52 4.35
C VAL A 254 -16.86 10.05 4.19
N LYS A 255 -17.56 10.70 5.12
CA LYS A 255 -17.50 12.14 5.37
C LYS A 255 -17.21 12.35 6.84
N PHE A 256 -16.49 13.41 7.19
CA PHE A 256 -16.18 13.72 8.58
C PHE A 256 -16.58 15.13 8.95
N ILE A 257 -16.94 15.34 10.20
CA ILE A 257 -17.14 16.66 10.80
C ILE A 257 -16.07 16.84 11.86
N VAL A 258 -15.34 17.94 11.77
CA VAL A 258 -14.38 18.34 12.79
C VAL A 258 -14.98 19.49 13.56
N PHE A 259 -15.18 19.29 14.86
CA PHE A 259 -15.62 20.33 15.78
C PHE A 259 -14.51 20.58 16.80
N ARG A 260 -13.80 21.69 16.66
CA ARG A 260 -12.66 22.05 17.51
C ARG A 260 -12.62 23.55 17.79
N ARG A 261 -12.09 23.93 18.95
CA ARG A 261 -11.98 25.34 19.33
C ARG A 261 -10.84 26.08 18.61
N ASP A 262 -9.78 25.37 18.24
CA ASP A 262 -8.55 25.96 17.67
C ASP A 262 -8.64 26.25 16.16
N ILE A 263 -9.66 25.75 15.47
CA ILE A 263 -9.78 25.85 14.00
C ILE A 263 -10.46 27.13 13.51
N ALA A 264 -11.03 27.94 14.40
CA ALA A 264 -11.66 29.21 14.03
C ALA A 264 -10.70 30.18 13.31
N ASN A 265 -9.38 29.99 13.47
CA ASN A 265 -8.33 30.82 12.87
C ASN A 265 -7.33 30.03 12.01
N VAL A 266 -7.39 28.69 11.99
CA VAL A 266 -6.42 27.83 11.30
C VAL A 266 -7.15 26.65 10.66
N ILE A 267 -7.27 26.66 9.34
CA ILE A 267 -7.80 25.53 8.58
C ILE A 267 -6.63 24.61 8.20
N PRO A 268 -6.70 23.30 8.42
CA PRO A 268 -5.63 22.39 8.03
C PRO A 268 -5.40 22.43 6.51
N GLU A 269 -4.15 22.67 6.10
CA GLU A 269 -3.79 22.72 4.67
C GLU A 269 -3.85 21.35 3.98
N ARG A 270 -3.60 20.28 4.75
CA ARG A 270 -3.54 18.91 4.23
C ARG A 270 -4.31 17.97 5.14
N VAL A 271 -5.37 17.41 4.57
CA VAL A 271 -6.19 16.37 5.20
C VAL A 271 -6.21 15.15 4.31
N GLU A 272 -5.89 14.00 4.87
CA GLU A 272 -5.85 12.75 4.11
C GLU A 272 -6.31 11.58 4.97
N VAL A 273 -7.00 10.64 4.35
CA VAL A 273 -7.27 9.33 4.92
C VAL A 273 -6.16 8.39 4.50
N ARG A 274 -5.54 7.67 5.44
CA ARG A 274 -4.48 6.71 5.14
C ARG A 274 -4.88 5.30 5.51
N VAL A 275 -4.35 4.34 4.79
CA VAL A 275 -4.55 2.91 5.07
C VAL A 275 -3.80 2.53 6.35
N ALA A 276 -4.48 1.85 7.27
CA ALA A 276 -3.84 1.17 8.40
C ALA A 276 -3.77 -0.32 8.09
N ALA A 277 -2.62 -0.95 8.27
CA ALA A 277 -2.46 -2.38 8.06
C ALA A 277 -2.42 -3.12 9.39
N LYS A 278 -3.11 -4.26 9.45
CA LYS A 278 -2.95 -5.24 10.52
C LYS A 278 -1.58 -5.91 10.39
N VAL A 279 -0.84 -5.97 11.49
CA VAL A 279 0.48 -6.61 11.53
C VAL A 279 0.33 -8.03 12.05
N ARG A 280 0.86 -9.01 11.32
CA ARG A 280 0.94 -10.41 11.75
C ARG A 280 2.39 -10.78 11.92
N GLU A 281 2.74 -11.43 13.02
CA GLU A 281 4.08 -11.95 13.21
C GLU A 281 4.25 -13.29 12.49
N PHE A 282 5.28 -13.38 11.66
CA PHE A 282 5.69 -14.61 11.03
C PHE A 282 6.68 -15.32 11.95
N SER A 283 6.24 -16.40 12.62
CA SER A 283 7.12 -17.28 13.38
C SER A 283 7.60 -18.44 12.50
N THR A 284 8.91 -18.64 12.45
CA THR A 284 9.55 -19.80 11.81
C THR A 284 9.65 -21.01 12.75
N ASP A 285 9.20 -20.91 14.00
CA ASP A 285 9.29 -22.03 14.93
C ASP A 285 8.29 -23.13 14.52
N ALA A 286 8.82 -24.32 14.24
CA ALA A 286 8.07 -25.54 13.90
C ALA A 286 7.10 -26.01 15.01
N ALA A 287 7.01 -25.28 16.12
CA ALA A 287 5.99 -25.43 17.15
C ALA A 287 5.04 -24.25 17.03
N GLY A 288 3.85 -24.46 16.47
CA GLY A 288 2.82 -23.45 16.18
C GLY A 288 2.28 -22.67 17.40
N LYS A 289 3.15 -21.95 18.10
CA LYS A 289 2.77 -20.90 19.04
C LYS A 289 2.46 -19.66 18.22
N THR A 290 1.19 -19.51 17.88
CA THR A 290 0.63 -18.23 17.45
C THR A 290 0.86 -17.24 18.57
N SER A 291 1.64 -16.19 18.34
CA SER A 291 1.75 -15.09 19.31
C SER A 291 0.39 -14.40 19.37
N SER A 292 -0.36 -14.67 20.44
CA SER A 292 -1.73 -14.18 20.68
C SER A 292 -1.84 -12.66 20.86
N GLY A 293 -0.76 -11.91 20.59
CA GLY A 293 -0.68 -10.45 20.75
C GLY A 293 -0.68 -9.64 19.45
N GLY A 294 -0.73 -10.28 18.27
CA GLY A 294 -0.62 -9.59 16.97
C GLY A 294 -1.92 -8.96 16.46
N ASP A 295 -3.09 -9.35 16.97
CA ASP A 295 -4.36 -8.97 16.34
C ASP A 295 -4.83 -7.54 16.64
N ASP A 296 -4.28 -6.91 17.68
CA ASP A 296 -4.66 -5.57 18.12
C ASP A 296 -3.66 -4.46 17.72
N VAL A 297 -2.59 -4.83 17.00
CA VAL A 297 -1.55 -3.89 16.59
C VAL A 297 -1.71 -3.53 15.12
N GLY A 298 -1.72 -2.22 14.85
CA GLY A 298 -1.77 -1.66 13.51
C GLY A 298 -0.54 -0.81 13.20
N VAL A 299 -0.28 -0.62 11.91
CA VAL A 299 0.67 0.38 11.41
C VAL A 299 0.02 1.21 10.31
N ILE A 300 0.31 2.51 10.28
CA ILE A 300 -0.16 3.41 9.22
C ILE A 300 0.76 3.27 8.01
N ARG A 301 0.16 3.05 6.84
CA ARG A 301 0.85 2.87 5.56
C ARG A 301 0.88 4.19 4.79
N ASN A 302 1.83 4.30 3.88
CA ASN A 302 1.94 5.43 2.96
C ASN A 302 0.94 5.41 1.77
N PHE A 303 -0.26 4.87 1.97
CA PHE A 303 -1.33 4.96 0.99
C PHE A 303 -2.33 5.97 1.49
N SER A 304 -2.48 7.08 0.78
CA SER A 304 -3.31 8.22 1.18
C SER A 304 -4.37 8.55 0.15
N TYR A 305 -5.55 8.92 0.64
CA TYR A 305 -6.66 9.48 -0.11
C TYR A 305 -6.85 10.93 0.32
N PRO A 306 -6.74 11.91 -0.60
CA PRO A 306 -6.82 13.32 -0.23
C PRO A 306 -8.26 13.76 0.07
N PHE A 307 -8.44 14.54 1.14
CA PHE A 307 -9.73 15.11 1.55
C PHE A 307 -9.70 16.63 1.46
N ARG A 308 -10.86 17.21 1.13
CA ARG A 308 -11.06 18.66 1.06
C ARG A 308 -11.83 19.14 2.27
N VAL A 309 -11.54 20.36 2.68
CA VAL A 309 -12.22 21.03 3.80
C VAL A 309 -13.31 21.95 3.26
N SER A 310 -14.51 21.86 3.82
CA SER A 310 -15.61 22.77 3.58
C SER A 310 -16.09 23.39 4.90
N PRO A 311 -16.13 24.72 5.03
CA PRO A 311 -16.65 25.35 6.24
C PRO A 311 -18.15 25.09 6.37
N ILE A 312 -18.64 24.93 7.60
CA ILE A 312 -20.07 24.80 7.88
C ILE A 312 -20.65 26.21 8.13
N PRO A 313 -21.62 26.68 7.31
CA PRO A 313 -22.19 28.02 7.46
C PRO A 313 -22.75 28.26 8.87
N GLY A 314 -22.41 29.41 9.46
CA GLY A 314 -22.86 29.79 10.80
C GLY A 314 -22.18 29.04 11.96
N LYS A 315 -21.18 28.19 11.68
CA LYS A 315 -20.42 27.41 12.68
C LYS A 315 -18.92 27.58 12.48
N ALA A 316 -18.34 28.67 13.02
CA ALA A 316 -16.93 29.01 12.83
C ALA A 316 -15.93 27.97 13.37
N GLU A 317 -16.36 27.15 14.33
CA GLU A 317 -15.57 26.08 14.94
C GLU A 317 -15.86 24.70 14.32
N MET A 318 -16.57 24.64 13.18
CA MET A 318 -16.88 23.38 12.52
C MET A 318 -16.57 23.43 11.02
N TYR A 319 -15.95 22.37 10.53
CA TYR A 319 -15.83 22.13 9.09
C TYR A 319 -16.10 20.66 8.77
N GLU A 320 -16.52 20.45 7.53
CA GLU A 320 -16.72 19.13 6.94
C GLU A 320 -15.51 18.73 6.11
N LEU A 321 -15.20 17.45 6.15
CA LEU A 321 -14.21 16.80 5.32
C LEU A 321 -14.92 15.84 4.39
N HIS A 322 -14.67 16.00 3.10
CA HIS A 322 -15.17 15.12 2.06
C HIS A 322 -14.02 14.68 1.16
N ALA A 323 -14.15 13.49 0.56
CA ALA A 323 -13.17 13.00 -0.38
C ALA A 323 -12.98 14.00 -1.52
N SER A 324 -11.73 14.21 -1.95
CA SER A 324 -11.46 15.09 -3.11
C SER A 324 -12.05 14.54 -4.41
N ASP A 325 -12.21 13.22 -4.48
CA ASP A 325 -12.90 12.50 -5.54
C ASP A 325 -14.27 12.06 -5.01
N SER A 326 -15.36 12.50 -5.67
CA SER A 326 -16.74 12.21 -5.26
C SER A 326 -17.10 10.74 -5.41
N GLU A 327 -16.42 10.02 -6.30
CA GLU A 327 -16.65 8.61 -6.58
C GLU A 327 -15.78 7.70 -5.69
N LEU A 328 -14.97 8.28 -4.80
CA LEU A 328 -14.13 7.52 -3.90
C LEU A 328 -14.99 6.71 -2.93
N GLU A 329 -14.87 5.39 -3.03
CA GLU A 329 -15.39 4.43 -2.06
C GLU A 329 -14.23 3.63 -1.48
N LEU A 330 -14.01 3.77 -0.17
CA LEU A 330 -13.00 3.00 0.54
C LEU A 330 -13.41 1.53 0.59
N ALA A 331 -12.48 0.64 0.28
CA ALA A 331 -12.70 -0.80 0.46
C ALA A 331 -12.86 -1.13 1.96
N PRO A 332 -13.50 -2.26 2.31
CA PRO A 332 -13.51 -2.73 3.68
C PRO A 332 -12.09 -2.89 4.25
N GLY A 333 -11.88 -2.40 5.48
CA GLY A 333 -10.58 -2.41 6.11
C GLY A 333 -10.35 -1.29 7.12
N TYR A 334 -9.10 -1.10 7.50
CA TYR A 334 -8.69 -0.18 8.56
C TYR A 334 -8.09 1.09 7.96
N TYR A 335 -8.44 2.21 8.57
CA TYR A 335 -8.06 3.52 8.09
C TYR A 335 -7.76 4.47 9.24
N VAL A 336 -7.01 5.51 8.93
CA VAL A 336 -6.83 6.65 9.81
C VAL A 336 -7.09 7.95 9.07
N LEU A 337 -7.82 8.86 9.67
CA LEU A 337 -7.91 10.23 9.23
C LEU A 337 -6.73 11.01 9.82
N SER A 338 -5.86 11.54 8.96
CA SER A 338 -4.71 12.35 9.33
C SER A 338 -5.09 13.83 9.39
N LEU A 339 -4.98 14.43 10.56
CA LEU A 339 -5.27 15.84 10.83
C LEU A 339 -4.10 16.47 11.59
N GLY A 340 -3.24 17.16 10.84
CA GLY A 340 -2.03 17.77 11.39
C GLY A 340 -1.11 16.72 12.02
N SER A 341 -0.82 16.85 13.31
CA SER A 341 0.03 15.92 14.06
C SER A 341 -0.71 14.70 14.63
N GLN A 342 -2.02 14.58 14.43
CA GLN A 342 -2.84 13.52 15.01
C GLN A 342 -3.45 12.64 13.93
N ALA A 343 -3.47 11.33 14.18
CA ALA A 343 -4.23 10.38 13.39
C ALA A 343 -5.41 9.82 14.20
N TYR A 344 -6.56 9.68 13.54
CA TYR A 344 -7.82 9.22 14.12
C TYR A 344 -8.30 7.96 13.42
N TYR A 345 -8.48 6.87 14.18
CA TYR A 345 -8.82 5.56 13.63
C TYR A 345 -10.30 5.45 13.27
N PHE A 346 -10.58 4.69 12.22
CA PHE A 346 -11.90 4.12 11.94
C PHE A 346 -11.76 2.85 11.10
N GLN A 347 -12.82 2.03 11.10
CA GLN A 347 -12.91 0.83 10.29
C GLN A 347 -14.10 0.94 9.33
N VAL A 348 -13.89 0.51 8.08
CA VAL A 348 -14.99 0.29 7.13
C VAL A 348 -15.35 -1.19 7.18
N ASP A 349 -16.61 -1.47 7.49
CA ASP A 349 -17.11 -2.84 7.65
C ASP A 349 -17.13 -3.62 6.33
N GLY A 350 -16.99 -4.95 6.45
CA GLY A 350 -16.97 -5.89 5.32
C GLY A 350 -15.74 -6.79 5.33
N GLU A 351 -15.65 -7.69 4.34
CA GLU A 351 -14.52 -8.61 4.19
C GLU A 351 -13.29 -7.86 3.65
N ILE A 352 -12.18 -7.93 4.39
CA ILE A 352 -10.94 -7.25 4.01
C ILE A 352 -10.26 -8.03 2.89
N THR A 353 -10.36 -7.51 1.66
CA THR A 353 -9.78 -8.14 0.46
C THR A 353 -8.57 -7.40 -0.09
N ASP A 354 -8.31 -6.19 0.40
CA ASP A 354 -7.20 -5.36 -0.07
C ASP A 354 -5.87 -5.80 0.58
N PRO A 355 -4.86 -6.22 -0.21
CA PRO A 355 -3.56 -6.61 0.34
C PRO A 355 -2.82 -5.47 1.04
N ARG A 356 -3.20 -4.20 0.82
CA ARG A 356 -2.62 -3.04 1.52
C ARG A 356 -2.99 -3.00 3.00
N GLN A 357 -4.05 -3.70 3.40
CA GLN A 357 -4.58 -3.78 4.76
C GLN A 357 -3.86 -4.81 5.64
N CYS A 358 -2.89 -5.56 5.10
CA CYS A 358 -2.21 -6.64 5.82
C CYS A 358 -0.70 -6.66 5.60
N LEU A 359 0.03 -6.80 6.71
CA LEU A 359 1.48 -7.00 6.72
C LEU A 359 1.90 -8.21 7.53
N GLU A 360 2.86 -8.95 6.99
CA GLU A 360 3.63 -9.98 7.68
C GLU A 360 4.93 -9.36 8.18
N ARG A 361 5.19 -9.49 9.48
CA ARG A 361 6.37 -9.01 10.19
C ARG A 361 7.32 -10.18 10.42
N VAL A 362 8.57 -10.02 10.01
CA VAL A 362 9.66 -10.94 10.31
C VAL A 362 10.66 -10.22 11.21
N ALA A 363 10.81 -10.69 12.44
CA ALA A 363 11.86 -10.23 13.34
C ALA A 363 13.14 -11.01 13.05
N ALA A 364 14.21 -10.31 12.69
CA ALA A 364 15.55 -10.88 12.52
C ALA A 364 16.53 -10.19 13.48
N GLY A 365 17.69 -10.81 13.73
CA GLY A 365 18.69 -10.28 14.67
C GLY A 365 19.22 -8.88 14.32
N ASN A 366 19.02 -8.41 13.08
CA ASN A 366 19.44 -7.09 12.58
C ASN A 366 18.28 -6.10 12.38
N GLY A 367 17.03 -6.48 12.69
CA GLY A 367 15.89 -5.57 12.56
C GLY A 367 14.56 -6.27 12.25
N THR A 368 13.54 -5.44 12.06
CA THR A 368 12.18 -5.87 11.75
C THR A 368 11.85 -5.58 10.30
N PHE A 369 11.43 -6.60 9.57
CA PHE A 369 11.06 -6.50 8.15
C PHE A 369 9.55 -6.70 7.99
N TYR A 370 8.95 -5.94 7.07
CA TYR A 370 7.53 -6.05 6.74
C TYR A 370 7.34 -6.43 5.28
N ALA A 371 6.50 -7.42 5.03
CA ALA A 371 6.08 -7.83 3.69
C ALA A 371 4.54 -7.81 3.59
N PRO A 372 3.95 -7.48 2.42
CA PRO A 372 2.51 -7.65 2.21
C PRO A 372 2.08 -9.11 2.37
N CYS A 373 0.90 -9.34 2.94
CA CYS A 373 0.36 -10.69 3.11
C CYS A 373 0.06 -11.37 1.77
N LYS A 374 0.35 -12.67 1.65
CA LYS A 374 0.13 -13.44 0.38
C LYS A 374 -1.34 -13.62 0.01
N LYS A 375 -2.26 -13.57 0.97
CA LYS A 375 -3.71 -13.67 0.77
C LYS A 375 -4.39 -12.72 1.74
N ALA A 376 -5.22 -11.81 1.25
CA ALA A 376 -6.05 -10.94 2.08
C ALA A 376 -7.36 -11.62 2.56
N ARG A 377 -7.86 -12.64 1.83
CA ARG A 377 -9.16 -13.33 2.04
C ARG A 377 -9.31 -14.13 3.35
N THR A 378 -8.67 -13.75 4.45
CA THR A 378 -8.79 -14.50 5.71
C THR A 378 -8.68 -13.59 6.94
N TYR A 379 -9.06 -12.32 6.79
CA TYR A 379 -8.85 -11.28 7.81
C TYR A 379 -10.13 -10.57 8.20
#